data_AF-A0AAN0R549-F1
#
_entry.id   AF-A0AAN0R549-F1
#
_cell.length_a   1.000
_cell.length_b   1.000
_cell.length_c   1.000
_cell.angle_alpha   90.00
_cell.angle_beta   90.00
_cell.angle_gamma   90.00
#
_symmetry.space_group_name_H-M   'P 1'
#
loop_
_entity.id
_entity.type
_entity.pdbx_description
1 polymer ?
#
loop_
_entity_poly.entity_id
_entity_poly.type
_entity_poly.pdbx_seq_one_letter_code
_entity_poly.pdbx_strand_id
1 'polypeptide(L)'
;MSKTMKPVINATVSARTQALLGALRTAITLDRLDVPELTAPTVPSNYADVKAGLSRMAERFIDPARAEGKRTGADDVARELGAVLAQAARSGMPLADLPAALDHDSAMVQYRGQQEQYLRSSDAHAASQAEAIQNWLADLLAVLSVREVLGDDVVQDAAAAGNKTMAATALDLVAREKLNTAGAADLPVMAAGRGLMVLLAAGVDPAELVLTDLEVLVALAGIEIIPATLPGAGLSAADLSFRAGTSLVKVSTRGAVLYREADVQGGRVVLPHSVLVAVSPDALEQLQGEVGERLARTPHRFQEAGVGNSSLDRSRRVVHGGGLNAYANSIK
;
A
#
# COMPACT_ATOMS: atom_id res chain seq x y z
N MET A 1 -24.76 9.36 5.03
CA MET A 1 -23.74 10.40 4.73
C MET A 1 -22.72 10.40 5.86
N SER A 2 -21.61 9.68 5.70
CA SER A 2 -20.51 9.77 6.64
C SER A 2 -19.89 11.16 6.50
N LYS A 3 -19.83 11.94 7.59
CA LYS A 3 -18.96 13.13 7.62
C LYS A 3 -17.55 12.61 7.37
N THR A 4 -16.96 12.93 6.22
CA THR A 4 -15.52 12.76 6.01
C THR A 4 -14.82 13.58 7.07
N MET A 5 -14.39 12.92 8.15
CA MET A 5 -13.54 13.54 9.15
C MET A 5 -12.27 13.97 8.43
N LYS A 6 -11.94 15.27 8.54
CA LYS A 6 -10.68 15.75 7.99
C LYS A 6 -9.55 15.03 8.72
N PRO A 7 -8.51 14.56 8.00
CA PRO A 7 -7.39 13.90 8.63
C PRO A 7 -6.75 14.84 9.66
N VAL A 8 -6.34 14.27 10.79
CA VAL A 8 -5.58 14.95 11.83
C VAL A 8 -4.12 14.92 11.44
N ILE A 9 -3.56 16.09 11.14
CA ILE A 9 -2.15 16.21 10.81
C ILE A 9 -1.37 16.47 12.11
N ASN A 10 -0.51 15.52 12.48
CA ASN A 10 0.26 15.54 13.72
C ASN A 10 1.69 16.08 13.53
N ALA A 11 2.09 16.36 12.29
CA ALA A 11 3.33 17.04 11.94
C ALA A 11 3.06 18.50 11.53
N THR A 12 4.05 19.37 11.68
CA THR A 12 3.97 20.73 11.14
C THR A 12 3.98 20.69 9.61
N VAL A 13 2.91 21.20 8.99
CA VAL A 13 2.84 21.33 7.53
C VAL A 13 3.40 22.68 7.13
N SER A 14 4.57 22.70 6.49
CA SER A 14 5.14 23.93 5.97
C SER A 14 4.37 24.42 4.73
N ALA A 15 4.47 25.71 4.42
CA ALA A 15 3.93 26.26 3.17
C ALA A 15 4.53 25.57 1.94
N ARG A 16 5.81 25.14 2.02
CA ARG A 16 6.49 24.38 0.97
C ARG A 16 5.86 23.02 0.75
N THR A 17 5.56 22.26 1.81
CA THR A 17 4.85 20.98 1.69
C THR A 17 3.49 21.17 1.00
N GLN A 18 2.73 22.21 1.35
CA GLN A 18 1.44 22.49 0.70
C GLN A 18 1.59 22.83 -0.77
N ALA A 19 2.57 23.68 -1.12
CA ALA A 19 2.86 24.05 -2.50
C ALA A 19 3.27 22.83 -3.34
N LEU A 20 4.14 21.97 -2.80
CA LEU A 20 4.56 20.73 -3.43
C LEU A 20 3.41 19.72 -3.57
N LEU A 21 2.50 19.64 -2.60
CA LEU A 21 1.30 18.81 -2.71
C LEU A 21 0.38 19.32 -3.82
N GLY A 22 0.26 20.64 -3.98
CA GLY A 22 -0.44 21.26 -5.11
C GLY A 22 0.19 20.87 -6.45
N ALA A 23 1.51 20.99 -6.57
CA ALA A 23 2.26 20.59 -7.76
C ALA A 23 2.18 19.08 -8.06
N LEU A 24 2.14 18.24 -7.02
CA LEU A 24 1.96 16.80 -7.16
C LEU A 24 0.58 16.47 -7.73
N ARG A 25 -0.47 17.12 -7.24
CA ARG A 25 -1.87 16.94 -7.72
C ARG A 25 -2.08 17.37 -9.17
N THR A 26 -1.28 18.30 -9.69
CA THR A 26 -1.33 18.68 -11.11
C THR A 26 -0.54 17.71 -11.99
N ALA A 27 0.48 17.06 -11.45
CA ALA A 27 1.33 16.11 -12.17
C ALA A 27 0.76 14.68 -12.17
N ILE A 28 0.08 14.28 -11.09
CA ILE A 28 -0.42 12.93 -10.86
C ILE A 28 -1.86 13.00 -10.35
N THR A 29 -2.75 12.18 -10.92
CA THR A 29 -4.09 12.02 -10.37
C THR A 29 -4.00 11.31 -9.02
N LEU A 30 -4.35 12.02 -7.94
CA LEU A 30 -4.41 11.51 -6.58
C LEU A 30 -5.86 11.20 -6.19
N ASP A 31 -6.41 10.12 -6.74
CA ASP A 31 -7.78 9.69 -6.51
C ASP A 31 -7.86 8.22 -6.09
N ARG A 32 -8.84 7.90 -5.26
CA ARG A 32 -9.15 6.52 -4.87
C ARG A 32 -10.11 5.93 -5.90
N LEU A 33 -10.06 4.61 -6.08
CA LEU A 33 -11.18 3.94 -6.72
C LEU A 33 -12.42 4.08 -5.85
N ASP A 34 -13.55 4.37 -6.51
CA ASP A 34 -14.84 4.46 -5.84
C ASP A 34 -15.23 3.12 -5.21
N VAL A 35 -15.72 3.18 -3.98
CA VAL A 35 -16.21 2.01 -3.26
C VAL A 35 -17.53 1.58 -3.90
N PRO A 36 -17.66 0.33 -4.39
CA PRO A 36 -18.92 -0.14 -4.95
C PRO A 36 -19.99 -0.23 -3.86
N GLU A 37 -21.23 0.12 -4.21
CA GLU A 37 -22.38 -0.12 -3.36
C GLU A 37 -22.72 -1.61 -3.34
N LEU A 38 -22.20 -2.32 -2.34
CA LEU A 38 -22.44 -3.75 -2.15
C LEU A 38 -23.39 -3.99 -0.98
N THR A 39 -24.55 -4.57 -1.26
CA THR A 39 -25.50 -5.00 -0.23
C THR A 39 -25.36 -6.49 0.01
N ALA A 40 -25.09 -6.89 1.26
CA ALA A 40 -25.04 -8.30 1.62
C ALA A 40 -26.43 -8.94 1.40
N PRO A 41 -26.51 -10.09 0.71
CA PRO A 41 -27.76 -10.84 0.58
C PRO A 41 -28.40 -11.12 1.94
N THR A 42 -29.73 -11.02 2.00
CA THR A 42 -30.48 -11.31 3.22
C THR A 42 -30.58 -12.82 3.42
N VAL A 43 -30.23 -13.29 4.62
CA VAL A 43 -30.29 -14.72 4.96
C VAL A 43 -31.76 -15.18 5.02
N PRO A 44 -32.17 -16.20 4.25
CA PRO A 44 -33.52 -16.78 4.34
C PRO A 44 -33.79 -17.42 5.70
N SER A 45 -35.04 -17.39 6.17
CA SER A 45 -35.43 -17.81 7.53
C SER A 45 -35.01 -19.24 7.91
N ASN A 46 -35.06 -20.18 6.96
CA ASN A 46 -34.72 -21.59 7.18
C ASN A 46 -33.37 -22.01 6.58
N TYR A 47 -32.52 -21.04 6.20
CA TYR A 47 -31.26 -21.31 5.50
C TYR A 47 -30.36 -22.32 6.24
N ALA A 48 -30.20 -22.18 7.56
CA ALA A 48 -29.36 -23.08 8.36
C ALA A 48 -29.85 -24.54 8.32
N ASP A 49 -31.17 -24.74 8.42
CA ASP A 49 -31.79 -26.08 8.40
C ASP A 49 -31.70 -26.72 7.01
N VAL A 50 -31.87 -25.92 5.95
CA VAL A 50 -31.65 -26.36 4.57
C VAL A 50 -30.19 -26.77 4.37
N LYS A 51 -29.21 -25.96 4.80
CA LYS A 51 -27.77 -26.30 4.67
C LYS A 51 -27.40 -27.54 5.48
N ALA A 52 -27.91 -27.68 6.70
CA ALA A 52 -27.71 -28.89 7.50
C ALA A 52 -28.32 -30.14 6.82
N GLY A 53 -29.49 -29.99 6.20
CA GLY A 53 -30.10 -31.03 5.35
C GLY A 53 -29.21 -31.43 4.18
N LEU A 54 -28.70 -30.45 3.42
CA LEU A 54 -27.79 -30.67 2.29
C LEU A 54 -26.48 -31.34 2.71
N SER A 55 -25.87 -30.93 3.85
CA SER A 55 -24.66 -31.58 4.37
C SER A 55 -24.91 -33.05 4.71
N ARG A 56 -26.01 -33.36 5.41
CA ARG A 56 -26.41 -34.74 5.71
C ARG A 56 -26.68 -35.58 4.46
N MET A 57 -27.19 -34.95 3.40
CA MET A 57 -27.36 -35.61 2.10
C MET A 57 -25.99 -35.90 1.46
N ALA A 58 -25.08 -34.93 1.44
CA ALA A 58 -23.74 -35.07 0.85
C ALA A 58 -22.89 -36.14 1.56
N GLU A 59 -22.90 -36.19 2.90
CA GLU A 59 -22.20 -37.22 3.68
C GLU A 59 -22.61 -38.65 3.28
N ARG A 60 -23.88 -38.85 2.91
CA ARG A 60 -24.39 -40.17 2.49
C ARG A 60 -24.03 -40.55 1.05
N PHE A 61 -23.73 -39.56 0.20
CA PHE A 61 -23.25 -39.78 -1.17
C PHE A 61 -21.75 -40.06 -1.22
N ILE A 62 -20.97 -39.56 -0.25
CA ILE A 62 -19.51 -39.69 -0.19
C ILE A 62 -19.05 -40.98 0.53
N ASP A 63 -19.97 -41.73 1.14
CA ASP A 63 -19.66 -42.98 1.85
C ASP A 63 -18.95 -44.00 0.93
N PRO A 64 -17.64 -44.28 1.15
CA PRO A 64 -16.85 -45.15 0.28
C PRO A 64 -17.34 -46.61 0.27
N ALA A 65 -18.11 -47.04 1.29
CA ALA A 65 -18.71 -48.37 1.31
C ALA A 65 -19.83 -48.55 0.26
N ARG A 66 -20.35 -47.46 -0.33
CA ARG A 66 -21.34 -47.49 -1.41
C ARG A 66 -20.73 -47.26 -2.81
N ALA A 67 -19.44 -46.96 -2.91
CA ALA A 67 -18.79 -46.60 -4.17
C ALA A 67 -18.60 -47.78 -5.15
N GLU A 68 -18.74 -49.03 -4.69
CA GLU A 68 -18.46 -50.25 -5.49
C GLU A 68 -19.60 -50.65 -6.44
N GLY A 69 -20.73 -49.93 -6.45
CA GLY A 69 -21.89 -50.24 -7.29
C GLY A 69 -22.38 -49.07 -8.13
N LYS A 70 -21.49 -48.29 -8.76
CA LYS A 70 -21.87 -47.11 -9.58
C LYS A 70 -22.80 -47.50 -10.73
N ARG A 71 -24.09 -47.39 -10.49
CA ARG A 71 -25.13 -47.41 -11.51
C ARG A 71 -25.04 -46.10 -12.28
N THR A 72 -24.73 -46.18 -13.57
CA THR A 72 -24.43 -45.02 -14.43
C THR A 72 -25.62 -44.57 -15.28
N GLY A 73 -26.78 -45.24 -15.18
CA GLY A 73 -27.98 -44.90 -15.94
C GLY A 73 -28.70 -43.67 -15.36
N ALA A 74 -29.23 -42.81 -16.23
CA ALA A 74 -29.98 -41.62 -15.83
C ALA A 74 -31.17 -41.95 -14.90
N ASP A 75 -31.87 -43.06 -15.13
CA ASP A 75 -32.98 -43.52 -14.29
C ASP A 75 -32.53 -43.96 -12.89
N ASP A 76 -31.33 -44.54 -12.77
CA ASP A 76 -30.77 -44.95 -11.49
C ASP A 76 -30.35 -43.73 -10.68
N VAL A 77 -29.73 -42.74 -11.33
CA VAL A 77 -29.39 -41.44 -10.72
C VAL A 77 -30.65 -40.71 -10.26
N ALA A 78 -31.72 -40.70 -11.07
CA ALA A 78 -32.99 -40.06 -10.71
C ALA A 78 -33.66 -40.76 -9.50
N ARG A 79 -33.65 -42.10 -9.48
CA ARG A 79 -34.20 -42.90 -8.37
C ARG A 79 -33.41 -42.68 -7.07
N GLU A 80 -32.10 -42.64 -7.16
CA GLU A 80 -31.21 -42.40 -6.03
C GLU A 80 -31.38 -40.98 -5.47
N LEU A 81 -31.38 -39.96 -6.35
CA LEU A 81 -31.65 -38.59 -5.98
C LEU A 81 -33.03 -38.44 -5.30
N GLY A 82 -34.06 -39.06 -5.87
CA GLY A 82 -35.41 -39.07 -5.29
C GLY A 82 -35.46 -39.72 -3.90
N ALA A 83 -34.75 -40.82 -3.70
CA ALA A 83 -34.66 -41.49 -2.40
C ALA A 83 -33.98 -40.63 -1.34
N VAL A 84 -32.91 -39.91 -1.72
CA VAL A 84 -32.17 -39.02 -0.82
C VAL A 84 -33.02 -37.79 -0.46
N LEU A 85 -33.70 -37.18 -1.43
CA LEU A 85 -34.62 -36.06 -1.18
C LEU A 85 -35.79 -36.45 -0.28
N ALA A 86 -36.43 -37.60 -0.54
CA ALA A 86 -37.52 -38.10 0.30
C ALA A 86 -37.06 -38.35 1.74
N GLN A 87 -35.85 -38.84 1.93
CA GLN A 87 -35.27 -39.03 3.25
C GLN A 87 -34.91 -37.72 3.95
N ALA A 88 -34.41 -36.72 3.21
CA ALA A 88 -34.17 -35.38 3.74
C ALA A 88 -35.47 -34.72 4.22
N ALA A 89 -36.55 -34.85 3.43
CA ALA A 89 -37.90 -34.44 3.83
C ALA A 89 -38.33 -35.09 5.17
N ARG A 90 -38.18 -36.42 5.27
CA ARG A 90 -38.49 -37.18 6.50
C ARG A 90 -37.64 -36.77 7.70
N SER A 91 -36.45 -36.23 7.47
CA SER A 91 -35.53 -35.77 8.51
C SER A 91 -35.76 -34.31 8.93
N GLY A 92 -36.86 -33.69 8.47
CA GLY A 92 -37.24 -32.34 8.85
C GLY A 92 -36.60 -31.22 8.00
N MET A 93 -36.01 -31.54 6.85
CA MET A 93 -35.48 -30.50 5.96
C MET A 93 -36.65 -29.72 5.31
N PRO A 94 -36.68 -28.37 5.43
CA PRO A 94 -37.70 -27.56 4.79
C PRO A 94 -37.40 -27.40 3.29
N LEU A 95 -37.76 -28.43 2.51
CA LEU A 95 -37.50 -28.50 1.06
C LEU A 95 -38.10 -27.33 0.27
N ALA A 96 -39.18 -26.72 0.75
CA ALA A 96 -39.79 -25.55 0.12
C ALA A 96 -38.85 -24.33 0.08
N ASP A 97 -37.93 -24.23 1.04
CA ASP A 97 -36.97 -23.11 1.15
C ASP A 97 -35.63 -23.42 0.47
N LEU A 98 -35.48 -24.60 -0.14
CA LEU A 98 -34.27 -24.99 -0.86
C LEU A 98 -33.91 -24.00 -1.99
N PRO A 99 -34.85 -23.56 -2.85
CA PRO A 99 -34.53 -22.57 -3.89
C PRO A 99 -33.98 -21.27 -3.30
N ALA A 100 -34.64 -20.71 -2.27
CA ALA A 100 -34.20 -19.47 -1.62
C ALA A 100 -32.80 -19.60 -0.99
N ALA A 101 -32.46 -20.77 -0.43
CA ALA A 101 -31.13 -21.03 0.11
C ALA A 101 -30.04 -21.11 -0.98
N LEU A 102 -30.36 -21.72 -2.14
CA LEU A 102 -29.44 -21.79 -3.28
C LEU A 102 -29.26 -20.42 -3.97
N ASP A 103 -30.33 -19.64 -4.07
CA ASP A 103 -30.30 -18.27 -4.57
C ASP A 103 -29.45 -17.38 -3.65
N HIS A 104 -29.60 -17.53 -2.33
CA HIS A 104 -28.76 -16.86 -1.35
C HIS A 104 -27.29 -17.25 -1.49
N ASP A 105 -26.96 -18.55 -1.65
CA ASP A 105 -25.57 -18.99 -1.88
C ASP A 105 -24.99 -18.38 -3.15
N SER A 106 -25.75 -18.37 -4.24
CA SER A 106 -25.34 -17.79 -5.52
C SER A 106 -25.12 -16.28 -5.42
N ALA A 107 -26.03 -15.56 -4.75
CA ALA A 107 -25.90 -14.14 -4.48
C ALA A 107 -24.71 -13.84 -3.57
N MET A 108 -24.43 -14.68 -2.57
CA MET A 108 -23.25 -14.55 -1.70
C MET A 108 -21.94 -14.78 -2.46
N VAL A 109 -21.90 -15.71 -3.42
CA VAL A 109 -20.74 -15.91 -4.31
C VAL A 109 -20.50 -14.67 -5.17
N GLN A 110 -21.54 -14.09 -5.77
CA GLN A 110 -21.43 -12.86 -6.56
C GLN A 110 -20.98 -11.67 -5.70
N TYR A 111 -21.59 -11.50 -4.52
CA TYR A 111 -21.24 -10.47 -3.57
C TYR A 111 -19.75 -10.55 -3.19
N ARG A 112 -19.26 -11.72 -2.78
CA ARG A 112 -17.83 -11.93 -2.45
C ARG A 112 -16.92 -11.73 -3.66
N GLY A 113 -17.32 -12.19 -4.84
CA GLY A 113 -16.58 -11.96 -6.08
C GLY A 113 -16.39 -10.48 -6.39
N GLN A 114 -17.43 -9.66 -6.21
CA GLN A 114 -17.36 -8.20 -6.37
C GLN A 114 -16.48 -7.55 -5.29
N GLN A 115 -16.58 -8.01 -4.03
CA GLN A 115 -15.69 -7.54 -2.95
C GLN A 115 -14.23 -7.82 -3.29
N GLU A 116 -13.88 -9.06 -3.64
CA GLU A 116 -12.52 -9.46 -3.99
C GLU A 116 -11.99 -8.72 -5.23
N GLN A 117 -12.84 -8.50 -6.22
CA GLN A 117 -12.49 -7.73 -7.41
C GLN A 117 -12.12 -6.29 -7.03
N TYR A 118 -12.95 -5.62 -6.22
CA TYR A 118 -12.67 -4.26 -5.76
C TYR A 118 -11.38 -4.18 -4.95
N LEU A 119 -11.17 -5.10 -3.99
CA LEU A 119 -9.96 -5.11 -3.17
C LEU A 119 -8.71 -5.23 -4.06
N ARG A 120 -8.71 -6.18 -4.99
CA ARG A 120 -7.59 -6.36 -5.93
C ARG A 120 -7.37 -5.15 -6.83
N SER A 121 -8.43 -4.57 -7.39
CA SER A 121 -8.30 -3.41 -8.28
C SER A 121 -7.88 -2.15 -7.53
N SER A 122 -8.39 -1.93 -6.33
CA SER A 122 -8.06 -0.76 -5.51
C SER A 122 -6.64 -0.81 -4.98
N ASP A 123 -6.15 -1.98 -4.55
CA ASP A 123 -4.75 -2.17 -4.19
C ASP A 123 -3.83 -1.94 -5.41
N ALA A 124 -4.18 -2.46 -6.58
CA ALA A 124 -3.38 -2.27 -7.80
C ALA A 124 -3.34 -0.79 -8.24
N HIS A 125 -4.48 -0.10 -8.16
CA HIS A 125 -4.58 1.34 -8.46
C HIS A 125 -3.73 2.17 -7.50
N ALA A 126 -3.88 1.94 -6.19
CA ALA A 126 -3.10 2.63 -5.17
C ALA A 126 -1.59 2.36 -5.29
N ALA A 127 -1.20 1.11 -5.62
CA ALA A 127 0.20 0.77 -5.86
C ALA A 127 0.78 1.52 -7.09
N SER A 128 0.02 1.59 -8.18
CA SER A 128 0.42 2.34 -9.38
C SER A 128 0.59 3.83 -9.10
N GLN A 129 -0.32 4.43 -8.33
CA GLN A 129 -0.20 5.84 -7.91
C GLN A 129 0.97 6.05 -6.95
N ALA A 130 1.19 5.11 -6.02
CA ALA A 130 2.31 5.18 -5.10
C ALA A 130 3.65 5.13 -5.83
N GLU A 131 3.78 4.30 -6.87
CA GLU A 131 4.96 4.28 -7.75
C GLU A 131 5.14 5.61 -8.49
N ALA A 132 4.07 6.19 -9.03
CA ALA A 132 4.13 7.48 -9.70
C ALA A 132 4.58 8.60 -8.74
N ILE A 133 4.04 8.64 -7.51
CA ILE A 133 4.45 9.58 -6.45
C ILE A 133 5.93 9.37 -6.10
N GLN A 134 6.37 8.12 -5.94
CA GLN A 134 7.75 7.79 -5.60
C GLN A 134 8.74 8.24 -6.69
N ASN A 135 8.38 8.08 -7.97
CA ASN A 135 9.18 8.52 -9.11
C ASN A 135 9.26 10.05 -9.18
N TRP A 136 8.14 10.75 -8.93
CA TRP A 136 8.12 12.20 -8.87
C TRP A 136 8.94 12.74 -7.68
N LEU A 137 8.82 12.09 -6.52
CA LEU A 137 9.59 12.44 -5.33
C LEU A 137 11.10 12.26 -5.51
N ALA A 138 11.52 11.25 -6.29
CA ALA A 138 12.93 10.97 -6.55
C ALA A 138 13.66 12.16 -7.17
N ASP A 139 12.98 12.96 -7.99
CA ASP A 139 13.55 14.19 -8.58
C ASP A 139 13.82 15.26 -7.51
N LEU A 140 12.94 15.40 -6.50
CA LEU A 140 13.15 16.32 -5.37
C LEU A 140 14.23 15.83 -4.40
N LEU A 141 14.29 14.52 -4.15
CA LEU A 141 15.37 13.91 -3.37
C LEU A 141 16.73 14.09 -4.05
N ALA A 142 16.78 14.03 -5.38
CA ALA A 142 17.99 14.31 -6.14
C ALA A 142 18.47 15.76 -5.95
N VAL A 143 17.55 16.75 -5.86
CA VAL A 143 17.92 18.14 -5.53
C VAL A 143 18.58 18.20 -4.15
N LEU A 144 17.97 17.60 -3.13
CA LEU A 144 18.55 17.57 -1.79
C LEU A 144 19.92 16.89 -1.75
N SER A 145 20.09 15.80 -2.50
CA SER A 145 21.35 15.04 -2.55
C SER A 145 22.46 15.85 -3.23
N VAL A 146 22.14 16.52 -4.34
CA VAL A 146 23.11 17.39 -5.04
C VAL A 146 23.43 18.60 -4.17
N ARG A 147 22.45 19.17 -3.47
CA ARG A 147 22.67 20.30 -2.55
C ARG A 147 23.61 19.96 -1.41
N GLU A 148 23.45 18.78 -0.80
CA GLU A 148 24.32 18.30 0.27
C GLU A 148 25.80 18.23 -0.16
N VAL A 149 26.06 17.96 -1.45
CA VAL A 149 27.41 17.80 -1.99
C VAL A 149 27.97 19.10 -2.58
N LEU A 150 27.16 19.87 -3.32
CA LEU A 150 27.62 21.04 -4.06
C LEU A 150 27.39 22.37 -3.32
N GLY A 151 26.48 22.40 -2.34
CA GLY A 151 26.09 23.58 -1.57
C GLY A 151 24.84 24.28 -2.10
N ASP A 152 24.24 25.10 -1.23
CA ASP A 152 22.95 25.78 -1.48
C ASP A 152 23.03 26.77 -2.65
N ASP A 153 24.08 27.61 -2.69
CA ASP A 153 24.28 28.64 -3.72
C ASP A 153 24.28 28.04 -5.14
N VAL A 154 24.93 26.89 -5.31
CA VAL A 154 25.04 26.21 -6.62
C VAL A 154 23.67 25.75 -7.11
N VAL A 155 22.84 25.24 -6.19
CA VAL A 155 21.51 24.74 -6.53
C VAL A 155 20.55 25.90 -6.80
N GLN A 156 20.68 27.02 -6.09
CA GLN A 156 19.92 28.25 -6.37
C GLN A 156 20.27 28.84 -7.74
N ASP A 157 21.56 28.94 -8.07
CA ASP A 157 22.00 29.44 -9.38
C ASP A 157 21.51 28.53 -10.52
N ALA A 158 21.59 27.22 -10.35
CA ALA A 158 21.09 26.26 -11.33
C ALA A 158 19.56 26.34 -11.51
N ALA A 159 18.81 26.71 -10.46
CA ALA A 159 17.37 26.86 -10.50
C ALA A 159 16.91 28.07 -11.33
N ALA A 160 17.78 29.06 -11.54
CA ALA A 160 17.53 30.19 -12.44
C ALA A 160 17.58 29.81 -13.93
N ALA A 161 18.01 28.59 -14.27
CA ALA A 161 18.05 28.12 -15.64
C ALA A 161 16.65 27.94 -16.23
N GLY A 162 16.49 28.25 -17.52
CA GLY A 162 15.17 28.23 -18.18
C GLY A 162 14.57 26.83 -18.45
N ASN A 163 15.31 25.74 -18.22
CA ASN A 163 14.80 24.38 -18.36
C ASN A 163 15.65 23.35 -17.59
N LYS A 164 15.08 22.14 -17.41
CA LYS A 164 15.71 21.01 -16.71
C LYS A 164 17.10 20.62 -17.23
N THR A 165 17.31 20.69 -18.54
CA THR A 165 18.59 20.30 -19.17
C THR A 165 19.68 21.30 -18.86
N MET A 166 19.38 22.60 -18.96
CA MET A 166 20.32 23.66 -18.59
C MET A 166 20.63 23.64 -17.10
N ALA A 167 19.62 23.46 -16.24
CA ALA A 167 19.81 23.30 -14.81
C ALA A 167 20.74 22.12 -14.50
N ALA A 168 20.49 20.95 -15.11
CA ALA A 168 21.33 19.78 -14.94
C ALA A 168 22.77 19.98 -15.45
N THR A 169 22.96 20.66 -16.58
CA THR A 169 24.30 20.98 -17.11
C THR A 169 25.06 21.95 -16.19
N ALA A 170 24.37 22.95 -15.62
CA ALA A 170 24.98 23.85 -14.63
C ALA A 170 25.46 23.07 -13.40
N LEU A 171 24.64 22.15 -12.88
CA LEU A 171 25.03 21.28 -11.76
C LEU A 171 26.19 20.35 -12.12
N ASP A 172 26.18 19.73 -13.31
CA ASP A 172 27.25 18.83 -13.77
C ASP A 172 28.59 19.56 -13.92
N LEU A 173 28.58 20.80 -14.43
CA LEU A 173 29.79 21.59 -14.60
C LEU A 173 30.46 21.89 -13.25
N VAL A 174 29.67 22.35 -12.27
CA VAL A 174 30.18 22.61 -10.91
C VAL A 174 30.58 21.32 -10.20
N ALA A 175 29.84 20.22 -10.42
CA ALA A 175 30.20 18.92 -9.87
C ALA A 175 31.57 18.44 -10.36
N ARG A 176 31.86 18.57 -11.66
CA ARG A 176 33.16 18.20 -12.24
C ARG A 176 34.31 19.10 -11.81
N GLU A 177 34.00 20.35 -11.45
CA GLU A 177 34.99 21.28 -10.90
C GLU A 177 35.31 20.97 -9.43
N LYS A 178 34.29 20.69 -8.62
CA LYS A 178 34.44 20.45 -7.17
C LYS A 178 34.86 19.02 -6.82
N LEU A 179 34.50 18.05 -7.65
CA LEU A 179 34.69 16.62 -7.39
C LEU A 179 35.59 15.99 -8.44
N ASN A 180 36.12 14.80 -8.14
CA ASN A 180 36.78 13.99 -9.16
C ASN A 180 35.75 13.42 -10.16
N THR A 181 36.21 12.95 -11.32
CA THR A 181 35.32 12.46 -12.40
C THR A 181 34.37 11.35 -11.95
N ALA A 182 34.81 10.49 -11.03
CA ALA A 182 33.97 9.43 -10.47
C ALA A 182 32.87 9.99 -9.56
N GLY A 183 33.21 10.89 -8.63
CA GLY A 183 32.25 11.51 -7.71
C GLY A 183 31.23 12.39 -8.41
N ALA A 184 31.63 13.08 -9.49
CA ALA A 184 30.70 13.85 -10.32
C ALA A 184 29.71 12.94 -11.07
N ALA A 185 30.15 11.79 -11.57
CA ALA A 185 29.31 10.85 -12.31
C ALA A 185 28.25 10.14 -11.44
N ASP A 186 28.51 10.00 -10.13
CA ASP A 186 27.58 9.38 -9.19
C ASP A 186 26.43 10.32 -8.75
N LEU A 187 26.52 11.62 -9.06
CA LEU A 187 25.48 12.58 -8.71
C LEU A 187 24.27 12.50 -9.66
N PRO A 188 23.03 12.52 -9.14
CA PRO A 188 21.82 12.44 -9.95
C PRO A 188 21.45 13.78 -10.62
N VAL A 189 22.39 14.43 -11.32
CA VAL A 189 22.25 15.81 -11.84
C VAL A 189 21.05 16.00 -12.77
N MET A 190 20.73 15.01 -13.60
CA MET A 190 19.56 15.08 -14.49
C MET A 190 18.22 15.00 -13.74
N ALA A 191 18.17 14.22 -12.65
CA ALA A 191 16.97 14.14 -11.80
C ALA A 191 16.85 15.42 -10.96
N ALA A 192 17.96 15.93 -10.42
CA ALA A 192 18.00 17.21 -9.72
C ALA A 192 17.54 18.37 -10.63
N GLY A 193 18.00 18.41 -11.89
CA GLY A 193 17.54 19.41 -12.86
C GLY A 193 16.04 19.35 -13.14
N ARG A 194 15.42 18.16 -13.13
CA ARG A 194 13.94 18.04 -13.17
C ARG A 194 13.29 18.52 -11.88
N GLY A 195 13.84 18.12 -10.73
CA GLY A 195 13.34 18.53 -9.42
C GLY A 195 13.38 20.04 -9.23
N LEU A 196 14.40 20.72 -9.75
CA LEU A 196 14.50 22.18 -9.76
C LEU A 196 13.34 22.83 -10.54
N MET A 197 12.94 22.26 -11.67
CA MET A 197 11.77 22.77 -12.42
C MET A 197 10.46 22.54 -11.66
N VAL A 198 10.36 21.44 -10.91
CA VAL A 198 9.21 21.19 -10.02
C VAL A 198 9.15 22.22 -8.89
N LEU A 199 10.29 22.49 -8.24
CA LEU A 199 10.39 23.49 -7.17
C LEU A 199 10.04 24.90 -7.69
N LEU A 200 10.58 25.26 -8.85
CA LEU A 200 10.28 26.53 -9.51
C LEU A 200 8.79 26.67 -9.83
N ALA A 201 8.18 25.63 -10.41
CA ALA A 201 6.75 25.63 -10.71
C ALA A 201 5.86 25.69 -9.45
N ALA A 202 6.34 25.13 -8.34
CA ALA A 202 5.68 25.20 -7.03
C ALA A 202 5.96 26.51 -6.27
N GLY A 203 6.86 27.37 -6.76
CA GLY A 203 7.28 28.60 -6.06
C GLY A 203 8.07 28.32 -4.77
N VAL A 204 8.81 27.22 -4.73
CA VAL A 204 9.61 26.79 -3.56
C VAL A 204 11.08 27.06 -3.82
N ASP A 205 11.74 27.77 -2.90
CA ASP A 205 13.19 27.98 -2.96
C ASP A 205 13.93 26.64 -2.74
N PRO A 206 14.80 26.21 -3.67
CA PRO A 206 15.58 25.00 -3.52
C PRO A 206 16.48 24.96 -2.28
N ALA A 207 16.94 26.10 -1.76
CA ALA A 207 17.75 26.13 -0.53
C ALA A 207 16.91 25.85 0.72
N GLU A 208 15.63 26.22 0.71
CA GLU A 208 14.74 26.03 1.86
C GLU A 208 14.14 24.62 1.95
N LEU A 209 14.18 23.84 0.87
CA LEU A 209 13.63 22.49 0.85
C LEU A 209 14.32 21.63 1.93
N VAL A 210 13.56 20.95 2.78
CA VAL A 210 14.14 20.00 3.74
C VAL A 210 13.51 18.62 3.61
N LEU A 211 14.24 17.58 4.03
CA LEU A 211 13.75 16.21 3.96
C LEU A 211 12.41 16.02 4.66
N THR A 212 12.19 16.70 5.80
CA THR A 212 10.92 16.68 6.53
C THR A 212 9.75 17.18 5.68
N ASP A 213 9.95 18.16 4.80
CA ASP A 213 8.89 18.64 3.90
C ASP A 213 8.43 17.52 2.96
N LEU A 214 9.38 16.69 2.50
CA LEU A 214 9.14 15.54 1.62
C LEU A 214 8.53 14.34 2.35
N GLU A 215 8.92 14.08 3.60
CA GLU A 215 8.31 13.06 4.46
C GLU A 215 6.82 13.35 4.71
N VAL A 216 6.49 14.61 5.03
CA VAL A 216 5.10 15.04 5.23
C VAL A 216 4.32 15.04 3.91
N LEU A 217 4.95 15.44 2.80
CA LEU A 217 4.32 15.44 1.48
C LEU A 217 3.82 14.05 1.08
N VAL A 218 4.68 13.02 1.17
CA VAL A 218 4.28 11.64 0.82
C VAL A 218 3.27 11.05 1.80
N ALA A 219 3.31 11.47 3.07
CA ALA A 219 2.30 11.07 4.05
C ALA A 219 0.91 11.61 3.65
N LEU A 220 0.82 12.88 3.26
CA LEU A 220 -0.43 13.50 2.82
C LEU A 220 -0.93 12.88 1.50
N ALA A 221 -0.04 12.75 0.51
CA ALA A 221 -0.40 12.16 -0.78
C ALA A 221 -0.81 10.68 -0.64
N GLY A 222 -0.09 9.91 0.18
CA GLY A 222 -0.43 8.51 0.47
C GLY A 222 -1.79 8.36 1.15
N ILE A 223 -2.17 9.29 2.04
CA ILE A 223 -3.51 9.29 2.65
C ILE A 223 -4.58 9.60 1.61
N GLU A 224 -4.29 10.37 0.57
CA GLU A 224 -5.26 10.61 -0.51
C GLU A 224 -5.53 9.35 -1.33
N ILE A 225 -4.51 8.49 -1.55
CA ILE A 225 -4.62 7.33 -2.45
C ILE A 225 -4.83 5.97 -1.77
N ILE A 226 -4.65 5.86 -0.44
CA ILE A 226 -4.87 4.60 0.28
C ILE A 226 -6.29 4.07 0.02
N PRO A 227 -6.46 2.77 -0.32
CA PRO A 227 -7.77 2.23 -0.64
C PRO A 227 -8.80 2.50 0.46
N ALA A 228 -9.98 2.93 0.05
CA ALA A 228 -11.09 3.11 0.98
C ALA A 228 -11.56 1.75 1.50
N THR A 229 -11.88 1.68 2.79
CA THR A 229 -12.34 0.45 3.43
C THR A 229 -13.71 0.06 2.90
N LEU A 230 -13.85 -1.19 2.48
CA LEU A 230 -15.13 -1.75 2.06
C LEU A 230 -15.91 -2.24 3.28
N PRO A 231 -17.14 -1.76 3.53
CA PRO A 231 -17.95 -2.20 4.66
C PRO A 231 -18.12 -3.73 4.67
N GLY A 232 -17.85 -4.36 5.81
CA GLY A 232 -18.01 -5.81 5.99
C GLY A 232 -16.87 -6.67 5.43
N ALA A 233 -15.89 -6.11 4.70
CA ALA A 233 -14.76 -6.87 4.15
C ALA A 233 -13.48 -6.84 5.02
N GLY A 234 -13.53 -6.18 6.18
CA GLY A 234 -12.38 -6.01 7.06
C GLY A 234 -11.34 -5.00 6.54
N LEU A 235 -10.28 -4.79 7.32
CA LEU A 235 -9.15 -3.90 6.98
C LEU A 235 -8.17 -4.66 6.06
N SER A 236 -8.50 -4.83 4.78
CA SER A 236 -7.64 -5.61 3.86
C SER A 236 -6.71 -4.77 2.97
N ALA A 237 -6.75 -3.44 3.05
CA ALA A 237 -5.88 -2.61 2.22
C ALA A 237 -4.42 -2.81 2.65
N ALA A 238 -3.55 -3.14 1.70
CA ALA A 238 -2.13 -3.24 1.95
C ALA A 238 -1.55 -1.87 2.33
N ASP A 239 -0.65 -1.84 3.32
CA ASP A 239 0.06 -0.60 3.67
C ASP A 239 0.89 -0.11 2.47
N LEU A 240 0.73 1.16 2.11
CA LEU A 240 1.60 1.81 1.14
C LEU A 240 2.91 2.20 1.81
N SER A 241 4.01 2.13 1.07
CA SER A 241 5.35 2.40 1.59
C SER A 241 6.09 3.37 0.66
N PHE A 242 6.41 4.54 1.18
CA PHE A 242 7.16 5.58 0.47
C PHE A 242 8.53 5.78 1.10
N ARG A 243 9.55 5.90 0.26
CA ARG A 243 10.91 6.21 0.71
C ARG A 243 11.22 7.69 0.48
N ALA A 244 11.60 8.37 1.55
CA ALA A 244 12.10 9.74 1.52
C ALA A 244 13.51 9.76 2.10
N GLY A 245 14.53 9.69 1.23
CA GLY A 245 15.93 9.54 1.67
C GLY A 245 16.12 8.25 2.48
N THR A 246 16.69 8.38 3.68
CA THR A 246 16.87 7.26 4.63
C THR A 246 15.61 6.92 5.43
N SER A 247 14.53 7.71 5.30
CA SER A 247 13.26 7.49 5.98
C SER A 247 12.29 6.63 5.15
N LEU A 248 11.41 5.91 5.85
CA LEU A 248 10.31 5.15 5.29
C LEU A 248 8.99 5.64 5.87
N VAL A 249 8.10 6.15 5.03
CA VAL A 249 6.74 6.53 5.43
C VAL A 249 5.81 5.38 5.05
N LYS A 250 5.18 4.75 6.05
CA LYS A 250 4.14 3.76 5.82
C LYS A 250 2.77 4.37 6.01
N VAL A 251 1.89 4.16 5.04
CA VAL A 251 0.52 4.67 5.06
C VAL A 251 -0.43 3.50 5.10
N SER A 252 -1.31 3.52 6.10
CA SER A 252 -2.37 2.55 6.32
C SER A 252 -3.73 3.26 6.28
N THR A 253 -4.81 2.50 6.38
CA THR A 253 -6.18 3.03 6.49
C THR A 253 -6.40 3.90 7.75
N ARG A 254 -5.51 3.82 8.75
CA ARG A 254 -5.59 4.61 9.99
C ARG A 254 -4.77 5.91 9.92
N GLY A 255 -3.74 5.96 9.08
CA GLY A 255 -2.79 7.07 9.09
C GLY A 255 -1.45 6.72 8.47
N ALA A 256 -0.56 7.71 8.48
CA ALA A 256 0.80 7.65 8.01
C ALA A 256 1.79 7.72 9.19
N VAL A 257 2.68 6.73 9.26
CA VAL A 257 3.73 6.63 10.29
C VAL A 257 5.09 6.71 9.62
N LEU A 258 5.94 7.58 10.15
CA LEU A 258 7.34 7.72 9.78
C LEU A 258 8.16 6.64 10.49
N TYR A 259 9.02 5.98 9.74
CA TYR A 259 9.99 5.02 10.22
C TYR A 259 11.39 5.49 9.87
N ARG A 260 12.34 5.30 10.79
CA ARG A 260 13.74 5.69 10.62
C ARG A 260 14.69 4.59 11.07
N GLU A 261 15.92 4.63 10.57
CA GLU A 261 16.98 3.77 11.07
C GLU A 261 17.31 4.12 12.53
N ALA A 262 17.45 3.09 13.34
CA ALA A 262 17.89 3.19 14.72
C ALA A 262 18.96 2.14 15.00
N ASP A 263 19.95 2.54 15.79
CA ASP A 263 20.90 1.61 16.38
C ASP A 263 20.25 0.99 17.63
N VAL A 264 20.19 -0.34 17.66
CA VAL A 264 19.73 -1.15 18.81
C VAL A 264 20.85 -2.10 19.22
N GLN A 265 20.71 -2.77 20.38
CA GLN A 265 21.72 -3.72 20.88
C GLN A 265 22.05 -4.85 19.88
N GLY A 266 21.09 -5.23 19.02
CA GLY A 266 21.25 -6.25 17.97
C GLY A 266 21.70 -5.72 16.60
N GLY A 267 22.09 -4.45 16.49
CA GLY A 267 22.52 -3.82 15.23
C GLY A 267 21.57 -2.73 14.74
N ARG A 268 21.58 -2.46 13.42
CA ARG A 268 20.71 -1.44 12.82
C ARG A 268 19.38 -2.01 12.38
N VAL A 269 18.30 -1.33 12.74
CA VAL A 269 16.92 -1.72 12.37
C VAL A 269 16.10 -0.48 12.02
N VAL A 270 15.03 -0.67 11.23
CA VAL A 270 14.04 0.38 10.97
C VAL A 270 12.93 0.29 12.01
N LEU A 271 12.75 1.35 12.80
CA LEU A 271 11.72 1.45 13.85
C LEU A 271 10.72 2.57 13.52
N PRO A 272 9.46 2.45 13.96
CA PRO A 272 8.53 3.57 13.87
C PRO A 272 9.02 4.72 14.74
N HIS A 273 9.07 5.92 14.18
CA HIS A 273 9.58 7.11 14.84
C HIS A 273 8.43 8.00 15.34
N SER A 274 7.50 8.36 14.45
CA SER A 274 6.41 9.27 14.77
C SER A 274 5.22 9.10 13.83
N VAL A 275 4.03 9.46 14.31
CA VAL A 275 2.82 9.55 13.47
C VAL A 275 2.80 10.92 12.79
N LEU A 276 2.73 10.94 11.47
CA LEU A 276 2.70 12.18 10.68
C LEU A 276 1.27 12.66 10.44
N VAL A 277 0.39 11.73 10.08
CA VAL A 277 -1.01 11.99 9.74
C VAL A 277 -1.86 10.85 10.27
N ALA A 278 -3.05 11.14 10.78
CA ALA A 278 -4.06 10.14 11.15
C ALA A 278 -5.40 10.50 10.52
N VAL A 279 -6.27 9.53 10.28
CA VAL A 279 -7.59 9.78 9.69
C VAL A 279 -8.61 10.34 10.69
N SER A 280 -8.36 10.19 11.99
CA SER A 280 -9.18 10.70 13.09
C SER A 280 -8.34 10.88 14.37
N PRO A 281 -8.85 11.60 15.40
CA PRO A 281 -8.19 11.69 16.71
C PRO A 281 -8.00 10.32 17.37
N ASP A 282 -9.02 9.46 17.36
CA ASP A 282 -8.93 8.11 17.92
C ASP A 282 -7.85 7.27 17.21
N ALA A 283 -7.76 7.38 15.88
CA ALA A 283 -6.72 6.72 15.10
C ALA A 283 -5.32 7.27 15.44
N LEU A 284 -5.21 8.57 15.73
CA LEU A 284 -3.95 9.19 16.16
C LEU A 284 -3.49 8.60 17.49
N GLU A 285 -4.37 8.55 18.50
CA GLU A 285 -4.05 8.00 19.81
C GLU A 285 -3.63 6.53 19.72
N GLN A 286 -4.36 5.72 18.93
CA GLN A 286 -4.00 4.32 18.70
C GLN A 286 -2.63 4.16 18.05
N LEU A 287 -2.37 4.91 16.97
CA LEU A 287 -1.08 4.85 16.28
C LEU A 287 0.06 5.33 17.19
N GLN A 288 -0.15 6.40 17.96
CA GLN A 288 0.84 6.89 18.93
C GLN A 288 1.10 5.86 20.03
N GLY A 289 0.06 5.19 20.53
CA GLY A 289 0.17 4.09 21.47
C GLY A 289 1.00 2.92 20.90
N GLU A 290 0.70 2.48 19.67
CA GLU A 290 1.45 1.41 18.99
C GLU A 290 2.93 1.76 18.79
N VAL A 291 3.21 3.01 18.37
CA VAL A 291 4.59 3.49 18.24
C VAL A 291 5.28 3.52 19.60
N GLY A 292 4.62 4.09 20.62
CA GLY A 292 5.14 4.20 21.98
C GLY A 292 5.46 2.84 22.60
N GLU A 293 4.55 1.87 22.48
CA GLU A 293 4.77 0.49 22.95
C GLU A 293 5.96 -0.17 22.27
N ARG A 294 6.09 0.00 20.95
CA ARG A 294 7.18 -0.61 20.19
C ARG A 294 8.54 -0.01 20.55
N LEU A 295 8.59 1.30 20.75
CA LEU A 295 9.79 2.01 21.18
C LEU A 295 10.16 1.74 22.64
N ALA A 296 9.19 1.55 23.52
CA ALA A 296 9.43 1.19 24.92
C ALA A 296 10.05 -0.20 25.08
N ARG A 297 9.70 -1.16 24.21
CA ARG A 297 10.24 -2.53 24.24
C ARG A 297 11.63 -2.67 23.65
N THR A 298 12.10 -1.67 22.90
CA THR A 298 13.35 -1.76 22.13
C THR A 298 14.26 -0.59 22.48
N PRO A 299 15.30 -0.76 23.33
CA PRO A 299 16.28 0.29 23.55
C PRO A 299 16.93 0.68 22.22
N HIS A 300 16.81 1.96 21.85
CA HIS A 300 17.16 2.44 20.52
C HIS A 300 17.76 3.84 20.58
N ARG A 301 18.59 4.16 19.58
CA ARG A 301 19.02 5.51 19.26
C ARG A 301 18.77 5.75 17.78
N PHE A 302 17.86 6.67 17.45
CA PHE A 302 17.61 7.02 16.07
C PHE A 302 18.82 7.70 15.45
N GLN A 303 19.07 7.37 14.18
CA GLN A 303 20.01 8.11 13.36
C GLN A 303 19.37 9.39 12.84
N GLU A 304 20.21 10.37 12.55
CA GLU A 304 19.75 11.57 11.86
C GLU A 304 19.21 11.19 10.47
N ALA A 305 18.12 11.85 10.09
CA ALA A 305 17.57 11.67 8.76
C ALA A 305 18.53 12.28 7.73
N GLY A 306 18.74 11.58 6.63
CA GLY A 306 19.71 11.98 5.61
C GLY A 306 19.19 11.70 4.22
N VAL A 307 19.84 12.31 3.23
CA VAL A 307 19.52 12.10 1.83
C VAL A 307 20.45 11.02 1.28
N GLY A 308 19.89 9.91 0.82
CA GLY A 308 20.68 8.82 0.25
C GLY A 308 20.13 7.44 0.59
N ASN A 309 20.93 6.41 0.27
CA ASN A 309 20.54 5.03 0.50
C ASN A 309 20.73 4.66 1.97
N SER A 310 19.69 4.06 2.54
CA SER A 310 19.69 3.41 3.84
C SER A 310 20.85 2.39 3.93
N SER A 311 21.49 2.30 5.10
CA SER A 311 22.57 1.33 5.32
C SER A 311 22.08 -0.12 5.22
N LEU A 312 20.76 -0.31 5.35
CA LEU A 312 20.06 -1.59 5.22
C LEU A 312 19.75 -1.98 3.76
N ASP A 313 19.82 -1.06 2.80
CA ASP A 313 19.69 -1.40 1.38
C ASP A 313 20.93 -2.10 0.83
N ARG A 314 22.12 -1.75 1.35
CA ARG A 314 23.36 -2.42 0.96
C ARG A 314 23.41 -3.85 1.48
N SER A 315 22.82 -4.13 2.65
CA SER A 315 22.73 -5.50 3.18
C SER A 315 21.65 -6.33 2.49
N ARG A 316 20.52 -5.74 2.09
CA ARG A 316 19.48 -6.44 1.30
C ARG A 316 19.85 -6.72 -0.14
N ARG A 317 20.69 -5.91 -0.80
CA ARG A 317 21.21 -6.22 -2.14
C ARG A 317 22.09 -7.47 -2.20
N VAL A 318 22.68 -7.89 -1.07
CA VAL A 318 23.40 -9.17 -0.96
C VAL A 318 22.44 -10.36 -0.75
N VAL A 319 21.21 -10.10 -0.30
CA VAL A 319 20.21 -11.15 -0.01
C VAL A 319 19.14 -11.29 -1.12
N HIS A 320 18.99 -10.29 -1.99
CA HIS A 320 18.07 -10.32 -3.14
C HIS A 320 18.76 -10.55 -4.50
N GLY A 321 19.82 -11.36 -4.51
CA GLY A 321 20.36 -12.00 -5.70
C GLY A 321 19.97 -13.48 -5.73
N GLY A 322 18.68 -13.80 -5.87
CA GLY A 322 18.20 -15.17 -6.08
C GLY A 322 17.21 -15.67 -5.03
N GLY A 323 15.92 -15.35 -5.21
CA GLY A 323 14.87 -16.10 -4.53
C GLY A 323 14.79 -17.56 -5.03
N LEU A 324 14.07 -18.41 -4.30
CA LEU A 324 13.93 -19.87 -4.50
C LEU A 324 13.61 -20.35 -5.94
N ASN A 325 13.09 -19.47 -6.80
CA ASN A 325 12.84 -19.79 -8.22
C ASN A 325 14.10 -19.74 -9.10
N ALA A 326 15.18 -19.08 -8.67
CA ALA A 326 16.47 -19.13 -9.37
C ALA A 326 17.19 -20.47 -9.18
N TYR A 327 16.99 -21.13 -8.03
CA TYR A 327 17.59 -22.44 -7.73
C TYR A 327 16.96 -23.57 -8.57
N ALA A 328 15.68 -23.45 -8.90
CA ALA A 328 15.00 -24.40 -9.80
C ALA A 328 15.47 -24.28 -11.26
N ASN A 329 15.88 -23.08 -11.69
CA ASN A 329 16.43 -22.83 -13.04
C ASN A 329 17.93 -23.13 -13.15
N SER A 330 18.64 -23.37 -12.05
CA SER A 330 20.05 -23.79 -12.05
C SER A 330 20.25 -25.31 -12.00
N ILE A 331 19.17 -26.10 -12.00
CA ILE A 331 19.20 -27.58 -12.01
C ILE A 331 18.63 -28.11 -13.34
N LYS A 332 18.93 -27.43 -14.44
CA LYS A 332 18.84 -27.98 -15.79
C LYS A 332 20.09 -27.63 -16.56
#